data_AF-A0A096ATQ8-F1
#
_entry.id   AF-A0A096ATQ8-F1
#
_cell.length_a   1.000
_cell.length_b   1.000
_cell.length_c   1.000
_cell.angle_alpha   90.00
_cell.angle_beta   90.00
_cell.angle_gamma   90.00
#
_symmetry.space_group_name_H-M   'P 1'
#
loop_
_entity.id
_entity.type
_entity.pdbx_description
1 polymer ?
#
loop_
_entity_poly.entity_id
_entity_poly.type
_entity_poly.pdbx_seq_one_letter_code
_entity_poly.pdbx_strand_id
1 'polypeptide(L)'
;MKKYIGTKSVEAVPMELGEYINKGGRNPYKEGTHKDDEQGYLVKYEDGYESWSPKDVFEKAYKPADTFLDRLYIEDTELKEKYNKCNAFVDSDKFREIIKEDYPAFLLYLQREAMGSYLGTLHNRIEYANGAKLKPDTKYNFGEAIQALKFGLAIRRSGWNGKNLMVFKQVPAYIEGSIIPKMQSLPQSAKDLIGKGNNFIAYTSQCLIYNRGTGRADSWVPSVSDVFAEDWELVMG
;
A
#
# COMPACT_ATOMS: atom_id res chain seq x y z
N MET A 1 -17.59 -20.39 -26.56
CA MET A 1 -18.21 -19.28 -25.80
C MET A 1 -17.12 -18.34 -25.31
N LYS A 2 -17.36 -17.03 -25.29
CA LYS A 2 -16.42 -16.02 -24.76
C LYS A 2 -16.66 -15.85 -23.25
N LYS A 3 -15.60 -15.68 -22.47
CA LYS A 3 -15.65 -15.47 -21.01
C LYS A 3 -15.40 -13.99 -20.71
N TYR A 4 -16.11 -13.44 -19.73
CA TYR A 4 -16.02 -12.06 -19.29
C TYR A 4 -15.86 -12.02 -17.77
N ILE A 5 -15.13 -11.03 -17.25
CA ILE A 5 -14.93 -10.78 -15.82
C ILE A 5 -15.50 -9.39 -15.53
N GLY A 6 -16.24 -9.25 -14.44
CA GLY A 6 -16.79 -7.97 -14.01
C GLY A 6 -16.70 -7.81 -12.49
N THR A 7 -16.73 -6.55 -12.04
CA THR A 7 -16.77 -6.14 -10.63
C THR A 7 -17.99 -5.25 -10.44
N LYS A 8 -18.91 -5.61 -9.55
CA LYS A 8 -20.14 -4.83 -9.28
C LYS A 8 -20.40 -4.74 -7.79
N SER A 9 -20.81 -3.56 -7.32
CA SER A 9 -21.43 -3.38 -6.01
C SER A 9 -22.95 -3.44 -6.15
N VAL A 10 -23.64 -3.93 -5.13
CA VAL A 10 -25.11 -4.05 -5.10
C VAL A 10 -25.64 -3.73 -3.70
N GLU A 11 -26.87 -3.25 -3.62
CA GLU A 11 -27.63 -3.22 -2.37
C GLU A 11 -28.41 -4.53 -2.26
N ALA A 12 -28.47 -5.13 -1.07
CA ALA A 12 -29.22 -6.36 -0.89
C ALA A 12 -29.88 -6.45 0.49
N VAL A 13 -31.08 -7.03 0.52
CA VAL A 13 -31.80 -7.35 1.76
C VAL A 13 -32.24 -8.81 1.73
N PRO A 14 -32.16 -9.55 2.84
CA PRO A 14 -32.71 -10.91 2.92
C PRO A 14 -34.19 -10.93 2.54
N MET A 15 -34.59 -11.88 1.70
CA MET A 15 -35.97 -12.05 1.24
C MET A 15 -36.17 -13.47 0.72
N GLU A 16 -37.27 -14.13 1.08
CA GLU A 16 -37.62 -15.44 0.51
C GLU A 16 -38.07 -15.31 -0.95
N LEU A 17 -37.90 -16.35 -1.77
CA LEU A 17 -38.30 -16.31 -3.18
C LEU A 17 -39.80 -16.02 -3.34
N GLY A 18 -40.65 -16.62 -2.51
CA GLY A 18 -42.09 -16.42 -2.51
C GLY A 18 -42.48 -14.98 -2.21
N GLU A 19 -41.80 -14.33 -1.27
CA GLU A 19 -42.00 -12.90 -0.96
C GLU A 19 -41.65 -12.01 -2.15
N TYR A 20 -40.53 -12.30 -2.84
CA TYR A 20 -40.14 -11.59 -4.06
C TYR A 20 -41.17 -11.75 -5.19
N ILE A 21 -41.64 -12.98 -5.41
CA ILE A 21 -42.68 -13.29 -6.42
C ILE A 21 -43.96 -12.52 -6.11
N ASN A 22 -44.37 -12.48 -4.84
CA ASN A 22 -45.57 -11.76 -4.42
C ASN A 22 -45.43 -10.24 -4.59
N LYS A 23 -44.24 -9.67 -4.37
CA LYS A 23 -43.96 -8.23 -4.59
C LYS A 23 -43.97 -7.85 -6.06
N GLY A 24 -43.33 -8.65 -6.92
CA GLY A 24 -43.04 -8.27 -8.32
C GLY A 24 -43.89 -8.96 -9.38
N GLY A 25 -44.69 -9.97 -9.01
CA GLY A 25 -45.49 -10.79 -9.94
C GLY A 25 -44.66 -11.65 -10.91
N ARG A 26 -43.33 -11.68 -10.77
CA ARG A 26 -42.39 -12.38 -11.64
C ARG A 26 -41.61 -13.41 -10.86
N ASN A 27 -41.63 -14.66 -11.34
CA ASN A 27 -40.75 -15.72 -10.84
C ASN A 27 -39.52 -15.87 -11.76
N PRO A 28 -38.32 -15.45 -11.34
CA PRO A 28 -37.10 -15.58 -12.13
C PRO A 28 -36.66 -17.05 -12.34
N TYR A 29 -37.23 -17.98 -11.56
CA TYR A 29 -36.94 -19.40 -11.56
C TYR A 29 -38.18 -20.26 -11.84
N LYS A 30 -39.14 -19.75 -12.63
CA LYS A 30 -40.43 -20.42 -12.91
C LYS A 30 -40.30 -21.86 -13.43
N GLU A 31 -39.22 -22.16 -14.15
CA GLU A 31 -38.91 -23.51 -14.69
C GLU A 31 -37.80 -24.23 -13.90
N GLY A 32 -37.40 -23.69 -12.75
CA GLY A 32 -36.30 -24.19 -11.93
C GLY A 32 -36.74 -25.05 -10.75
N THR A 33 -35.75 -25.50 -9.96
CA THR A 33 -35.95 -26.30 -8.74
C THR A 33 -36.11 -25.46 -7.47
N HIS A 34 -36.16 -24.13 -7.61
CA HIS A 34 -36.22 -23.20 -6.49
C HIS A 34 -37.62 -23.17 -5.89
N LYS A 35 -37.71 -23.16 -4.56
CA LYS A 35 -38.98 -23.19 -3.82
C LYS A 35 -39.31 -21.82 -3.24
N ASP A 36 -40.59 -21.56 -2.98
CA ASP A 36 -41.06 -20.28 -2.46
C ASP A 36 -40.47 -19.94 -1.08
N ASP A 37 -40.17 -20.94 -0.24
CA ASP A 37 -39.56 -20.81 1.08
C ASP A 37 -38.01 -20.74 1.04
N GLU A 38 -37.43 -20.72 -0.16
CA GLU A 38 -35.98 -20.66 -0.31
C GLU A 38 -35.43 -19.30 0.12
N GLN A 39 -34.40 -19.35 0.97
CA GLN A 39 -33.72 -18.16 1.47
C GLN A 39 -32.84 -17.53 0.40
N GLY A 40 -32.92 -16.21 0.27
CA GLY A 40 -32.09 -15.46 -0.64
C GLY A 40 -32.09 -13.98 -0.33
N TYR A 41 -31.76 -13.21 -1.37
CA TYR A 41 -31.64 -11.77 -1.30
C TYR A 41 -32.39 -11.12 -2.44
N LEU A 42 -33.18 -10.09 -2.12
CA LEU A 42 -33.54 -9.05 -3.09
C LEU A 42 -32.27 -8.23 -3.34
N VAL A 43 -31.83 -8.17 -4.59
CA VAL A 43 -30.62 -7.48 -5.02
C VAL A 43 -31.03 -6.30 -5.90
N LYS A 44 -30.54 -5.11 -5.57
CA LYS A 44 -30.75 -3.88 -6.34
C LYS A 44 -29.42 -3.39 -6.91
N TYR A 45 -29.40 -3.20 -8.21
CA TYR A 45 -28.25 -2.70 -8.96
C TYR A 45 -28.29 -1.16 -9.08
N GLU A 46 -27.16 -0.58 -9.49
CA GLU A 46 -26.98 0.87 -9.62
C GLU A 46 -27.97 1.53 -10.61
N ASP A 47 -28.35 0.82 -11.67
CA ASP A 47 -29.37 1.27 -12.63
C ASP A 47 -30.81 1.17 -12.11
N GLY A 48 -30.98 0.75 -10.85
CA GLY A 48 -32.28 0.53 -10.21
C GLY A 48 -32.92 -0.81 -10.58
N TYR A 49 -32.26 -1.66 -11.39
CA TYR A 49 -32.75 -3.00 -11.65
C TYR A 49 -32.80 -3.81 -10.35
N GLU A 50 -33.91 -4.53 -10.12
CA GLU A 50 -34.08 -5.44 -8.98
C GLU A 50 -34.12 -6.89 -9.48
N SER A 51 -33.33 -7.76 -8.86
CA SER A 51 -33.35 -9.21 -9.05
C SER A 51 -33.45 -9.94 -7.72
N TRP A 52 -33.67 -11.24 -7.75
CA TRP A 52 -33.53 -12.10 -6.57
C TRP A 52 -32.41 -13.11 -6.82
N SER A 53 -31.58 -13.37 -5.80
CA SER A 53 -30.52 -14.38 -5.84
C SER A 53 -30.67 -15.36 -4.66
N PRO A 54 -30.50 -16.67 -4.90
CA PRO A 54 -30.36 -17.65 -3.82
C PRO A 54 -29.23 -17.25 -2.87
N LYS A 55 -29.40 -17.54 -1.57
CA LYS A 55 -28.46 -17.15 -0.51
C LYS A 55 -27.03 -17.60 -0.80
N ASP A 56 -26.82 -18.88 -1.07
CA ASP A 56 -25.48 -19.45 -1.30
C ASP A 56 -24.81 -18.86 -2.55
N VAL A 57 -25.59 -18.53 -3.58
CA VAL A 57 -25.09 -17.88 -4.80
C VAL A 57 -24.68 -16.44 -4.49
N PHE A 58 -25.50 -15.72 -3.73
CA PHE A 58 -25.25 -14.33 -3.37
C PHE A 58 -24.03 -14.18 -2.47
N GLU A 59 -23.97 -14.90 -1.34
CA GLU A 59 -22.87 -14.81 -0.36
C GLU A 59 -21.52 -15.32 -0.90
N LYS A 60 -21.55 -16.16 -1.95
CA LYS A 60 -20.34 -16.55 -2.68
C LYS A 60 -19.82 -15.44 -3.59
N ALA A 61 -20.71 -14.68 -4.20
CA ALA A 61 -20.36 -13.61 -5.16
C ALA A 61 -20.12 -12.25 -4.50
N TYR A 62 -20.78 -11.97 -3.37
CA TYR A 62 -20.78 -10.68 -2.71
C TYR A 62 -20.37 -10.81 -1.24
N LYS A 63 -19.67 -9.79 -0.74
CA LYS A 63 -19.25 -9.69 0.66
C LYS A 63 -19.81 -8.40 1.26
N PRO A 64 -20.31 -8.41 2.51
CA PRO A 64 -20.74 -7.19 3.19
C PRO A 64 -19.60 -6.17 3.26
N ALA A 65 -19.88 -4.92 2.92
CA ALA A 65 -18.89 -3.85 2.78
C ALA A 65 -19.32 -2.55 3.46
N ASP A 66 -20.13 -2.68 4.53
CA ASP A 66 -20.83 -1.57 5.18
C ASP A 66 -19.84 -0.60 5.84
N THR A 67 -18.80 -1.14 6.47
CA THR A 67 -17.80 -0.35 7.17
C THR A 67 -16.51 -0.18 6.35
N PHE A 68 -15.71 0.80 6.76
CA PHE A 68 -14.35 0.97 6.25
C PHE A 68 -13.49 -0.29 6.46
N LEU A 69 -13.63 -0.94 7.63
CA LEU A 69 -12.90 -2.16 7.95
C LEU A 69 -13.33 -3.33 7.07
N ASP A 70 -14.61 -3.48 6.78
CA ASP A 70 -15.11 -4.56 5.92
C ASP A 70 -14.47 -4.49 4.53
N ARG A 71 -14.39 -3.29 3.95
CA ARG A 71 -13.73 -3.06 2.66
C ARG A 71 -12.25 -3.43 2.69
N LEU A 72 -11.55 -3.09 3.78
CA LEU A 72 -10.15 -3.49 3.94
C LEU A 72 -9.98 -5.00 4.07
N TYR A 73 -10.85 -5.68 4.83
CA TYR A 73 -10.79 -7.15 4.98
C TYR A 73 -11.11 -7.89 3.67
N ILE A 74 -12.05 -7.39 2.88
CA ILE A 74 -12.34 -7.93 1.54
C ILE A 74 -11.10 -7.80 0.66
N GLU A 75 -10.54 -6.59 0.58
CA GLU A 75 -9.35 -6.31 -0.22
C GLU A 75 -8.14 -7.16 0.22
N ASP A 76 -7.91 -7.28 1.52
CA ASP A 76 -6.87 -8.13 2.11
C ASP A 76 -7.05 -9.59 1.68
N THR A 77 -8.25 -10.13 1.83
CA THR A 77 -8.55 -11.54 1.51
C THR A 77 -8.30 -11.82 0.02
N GLU A 78 -8.80 -10.95 -0.86
CA GLU A 78 -8.64 -11.12 -2.31
C GLU A 78 -7.18 -11.00 -2.76
N LEU A 79 -6.45 -10.03 -2.21
CA LEU A 79 -5.04 -9.84 -2.53
C LEU A 79 -4.20 -10.99 -1.97
N LYS A 80 -4.51 -11.46 -0.76
CA LYS A 80 -3.82 -12.57 -0.09
C LYS A 80 -3.94 -13.86 -0.87
N GLU A 81 -5.12 -14.15 -1.43
CA GLU A 81 -5.28 -15.31 -2.31
C GLU A 81 -4.39 -15.23 -3.56
N LYS A 82 -4.35 -14.06 -4.21
CA LYS A 82 -3.49 -13.83 -5.39
C LYS A 82 -2.01 -13.92 -5.04
N TYR A 83 -1.61 -13.29 -3.94
CA TYR A 83 -0.25 -13.33 -3.43
C TYR A 83 0.17 -14.76 -3.10
N ASN A 84 -0.61 -15.51 -2.32
CA ASN A 84 -0.26 -16.87 -1.93
C ASN A 84 -0.05 -17.80 -3.13
N LYS A 85 -0.91 -17.70 -4.14
CA LYS A 85 -0.77 -18.48 -5.39
C LYS A 85 0.50 -18.10 -6.16
N CYS A 86 0.77 -16.81 -6.30
CA CYS A 86 1.96 -16.30 -6.98
C CYS A 86 3.23 -16.69 -6.21
N ASN A 87 3.25 -16.45 -4.90
CA ASN A 87 4.33 -16.78 -3.99
C ASN A 87 4.68 -18.27 -4.05
N ALA A 88 3.68 -19.14 -3.91
CA ALA A 88 3.87 -20.58 -3.96
C ALA A 88 4.48 -21.05 -5.28
N PHE A 89 4.15 -20.40 -6.40
CA PHE A 89 4.76 -20.70 -7.69
C PHE A 89 6.20 -20.17 -7.79
N VAL A 90 6.43 -18.90 -7.44
CA VAL A 90 7.76 -18.25 -7.51
C VAL A 90 8.78 -18.94 -6.60
N ASP A 91 8.36 -19.40 -5.42
CA ASP A 91 9.23 -20.10 -4.46
C ASP A 91 9.42 -21.60 -4.82
N SER A 92 8.75 -22.12 -5.84
CA SER A 92 8.84 -23.53 -6.24
C SER A 92 9.97 -23.78 -7.23
N ASP A 93 10.49 -25.02 -7.25
CA ASP A 93 11.50 -25.47 -8.22
C ASP A 93 11.04 -25.30 -9.68
N LYS A 94 9.71 -25.33 -9.91
CA LYS A 94 9.11 -25.19 -11.25
C LYS A 94 9.23 -23.79 -11.84
N PHE A 95 9.48 -22.76 -11.02
CA PHE A 95 9.47 -21.37 -11.48
C PHE A 95 10.43 -21.16 -12.65
N ARG A 96 11.69 -21.59 -12.51
CA ARG A 96 12.74 -21.45 -13.53
C ARG A 96 12.76 -22.59 -14.56
N GLU A 97 12.09 -23.71 -14.27
CA GLU A 97 11.84 -24.75 -15.27
C GLU A 97 10.86 -24.25 -16.36
N ILE A 98 9.81 -23.55 -15.94
CA ILE A 98 8.74 -23.04 -16.81
C ILE A 98 9.14 -21.70 -17.43
N ILE A 99 9.64 -20.75 -16.62
CA ILE A 99 9.98 -19.40 -17.07
C ILE A 99 11.50 -19.27 -17.16
N LYS A 100 12.02 -19.61 -18.34
CA LYS A 100 13.47 -19.67 -18.60
C LYS A 100 14.09 -18.29 -18.84
N GLU A 101 13.34 -17.38 -19.45
CA GLU A 101 13.83 -16.02 -19.74
C GLU A 101 13.89 -15.18 -18.46
N ASP A 102 14.96 -14.40 -18.30
CA ASP A 102 15.21 -13.61 -17.08
C ASP A 102 14.18 -12.50 -16.89
N TYR A 103 13.83 -11.79 -17.95
CA TYR A 103 12.94 -10.64 -17.83
C TYR A 103 11.50 -11.05 -17.44
N PRO A 104 10.84 -12.03 -18.09
CA PRO A 104 9.53 -12.51 -17.64
C PRO A 104 9.54 -13.08 -16.22
N ALA A 105 10.59 -13.79 -15.82
CA ALA A 105 10.73 -14.28 -14.45
C ALA A 105 10.85 -13.12 -13.46
N PHE A 106 11.69 -12.13 -13.77
CA PHE A 106 11.82 -10.94 -12.96
C PHE A 106 10.50 -10.15 -12.83
N LEU A 107 9.72 -10.03 -13.91
CA LEU A 107 8.40 -9.40 -13.84
C LEU A 107 7.44 -10.12 -12.89
N LEU A 108 7.42 -11.46 -12.90
CA LEU A 108 6.59 -12.23 -11.98
C LEU A 108 7.09 -12.12 -10.53
N TYR A 109 8.41 -12.10 -10.33
CA TYR A 109 9.02 -11.82 -9.03
C TYR A 109 8.60 -10.43 -8.52
N LEU A 110 8.72 -9.38 -9.35
CA LEU A 110 8.28 -8.02 -8.99
C LEU A 110 6.79 -7.97 -8.66
N GLN A 111 5.95 -8.71 -9.40
CA GLN A 111 4.53 -8.81 -9.10
C GLN A 111 4.29 -9.39 -7.70
N ARG A 112 5.03 -10.45 -7.34
CA ARG A 112 4.99 -11.08 -6.00
C ARG A 112 5.43 -10.11 -4.91
N GLU A 113 6.55 -9.42 -5.10
CA GLU A 113 7.05 -8.41 -4.15
C GLU A 113 6.07 -7.27 -3.95
N ALA A 114 5.51 -6.72 -5.04
CA ALA A 114 4.55 -5.63 -4.98
C ALA A 114 3.27 -6.03 -4.23
N MET A 115 2.75 -7.24 -4.46
CA MET A 115 1.60 -7.76 -3.71
C MET A 115 1.93 -7.98 -2.22
N GLY A 116 3.14 -8.46 -1.90
CA GLY A 116 3.60 -8.64 -0.53
C GLY A 116 3.69 -7.32 0.25
N SER A 117 4.33 -6.29 -0.33
CA SER A 117 4.36 -4.93 0.23
C SER A 117 2.96 -4.34 0.39
N TYR A 118 2.08 -4.59 -0.58
CA TYR A 118 0.71 -4.11 -0.50
C TYR A 118 -0.06 -4.80 0.65
N LEU A 119 0.04 -6.13 0.79
CA LEU A 119 -0.55 -6.85 1.93
C LEU A 119 -0.01 -6.37 3.26
N GLY A 120 1.31 -6.20 3.39
CA GLY A 120 1.92 -5.64 4.59
C GLY A 120 1.31 -4.28 4.95
N THR A 121 1.11 -3.40 3.96
CA THR A 121 0.46 -2.11 4.15
C THR A 121 -1.01 -2.26 4.56
N LEU A 122 -1.78 -3.17 3.96
CA LEU A 122 -3.17 -3.44 4.32
C LEU A 122 -3.29 -3.96 5.75
N HIS A 123 -2.49 -4.96 6.14
CA HIS A 123 -2.46 -5.46 7.51
C HIS A 123 -2.22 -4.32 8.51
N ASN A 124 -1.22 -3.46 8.26
CA ASN A 124 -0.94 -2.30 9.11
C ASN A 124 -2.13 -1.33 9.20
N ARG A 125 -2.82 -1.06 8.09
CA ARG A 125 -4.02 -0.21 8.07
C ARG A 125 -5.17 -0.82 8.85
N ILE A 126 -5.39 -2.12 8.70
CA ILE A 126 -6.43 -2.89 9.42
C ILE A 126 -6.15 -2.86 10.92
N GLU A 127 -4.94 -3.24 11.33
CA GLU A 127 -4.55 -3.28 12.74
C GLU A 127 -4.59 -1.91 13.40
N TYR A 128 -4.24 -0.84 12.67
CA TYR A 128 -4.37 0.51 13.19
C TYR A 128 -5.84 0.93 13.31
N ALA A 129 -6.67 0.64 12.30
CA ALA A 129 -8.08 1.00 12.29
C ALA A 129 -8.93 0.22 13.31
N ASN A 130 -8.55 -1.01 13.64
CA ASN A 130 -9.24 -1.83 14.65
C ASN A 130 -8.64 -1.69 16.07
N GLY A 131 -7.56 -0.91 16.23
CA GLY A 131 -6.90 -0.63 17.50
C GLY A 131 -5.92 -1.70 17.98
N ALA A 132 -5.67 -2.76 17.22
CA ALA A 132 -4.67 -3.78 17.56
C ALA A 132 -3.23 -3.25 17.49
N LYS A 133 -2.94 -2.34 16.56
CA LYS A 133 -1.61 -1.72 16.42
C LYS A 133 -1.60 -0.34 17.07
N LEU A 134 -0.83 -0.23 18.16
CA LEU A 134 -0.70 1.01 18.94
C LEU A 134 0.54 1.84 18.58
N LYS A 135 1.50 1.25 17.86
CA LYS A 135 2.79 1.88 17.52
C LYS A 135 3.19 1.53 16.09
N PRO A 136 3.91 2.41 15.37
CA PRO A 136 4.43 2.12 14.03
C PRO A 136 5.75 1.38 14.10
N ASP A 137 5.71 0.14 14.58
CA ASP A 137 6.85 -0.77 14.77
C ASP A 137 7.13 -1.69 13.57
N THR A 138 6.60 -1.33 12.40
CA THR A 138 6.78 -2.08 11.16
C THR A 138 8.19 -1.91 10.62
N LYS A 139 8.76 -3.03 10.17
CA LYS A 139 10.01 -3.04 9.42
C LYS A 139 9.72 -2.94 7.93
N TYR A 140 10.48 -2.08 7.26
CA TYR A 140 10.32 -1.73 5.87
C TYR A 140 11.57 -2.12 5.08
N ASN A 141 11.39 -2.40 3.79
CA ASN A 141 12.51 -2.42 2.86
C ASN A 141 13.00 -1.00 2.54
N PHE A 142 14.16 -0.89 1.92
CA PHE A 142 14.72 0.41 1.55
C PHE A 142 13.78 1.23 0.64
N GLY A 143 13.10 0.61 -0.32
CA GLY A 143 12.19 1.30 -1.23
C GLY A 143 11.01 1.96 -0.51
N GLU A 144 10.42 1.26 0.45
CA GLU A 144 9.36 1.77 1.33
C GLU A 144 9.89 2.87 2.26
N ALA A 145 11.10 2.72 2.78
CA ALA A 145 11.75 3.76 3.58
C ALA A 145 11.96 5.06 2.77
N ILE A 146 12.29 4.96 1.48
CA ILE A 146 12.33 6.12 0.58
C ILE A 146 10.95 6.75 0.39
N GLN A 147 9.86 5.97 0.36
CA GLN A 147 8.50 6.55 0.33
C GLN A 147 8.19 7.31 1.61
N ALA A 148 8.59 6.80 2.77
CA ALA A 148 8.46 7.52 4.03
C ALA A 148 9.22 8.86 4.02
N LEU A 149 10.45 8.89 3.50
CA LEU A 149 11.22 10.11 3.32
C LEU A 149 10.56 11.10 2.35
N LYS A 150 9.98 10.62 1.25
CA LYS A 150 9.22 11.46 0.31
C LYS A 150 7.98 12.05 0.95
N PHE A 151 7.33 11.29 1.83
CA PHE A 151 6.18 11.75 2.61
C PHE A 151 6.56 12.76 3.72
N GLY A 152 7.86 12.87 4.05
CA GLY A 152 8.36 13.79 5.07
C GLY A 152 8.54 13.15 6.46
N LEU A 153 8.47 11.82 6.56
CA LEU A 153 8.78 11.11 7.79
C LEU A 153 10.29 10.88 7.93
N ALA A 154 10.72 10.71 9.18
CA ALA A 154 12.08 10.28 9.50
C ALA A 154 12.16 8.75 9.56
N ILE A 155 13.28 8.20 9.09
CA ILE A 155 13.56 6.77 9.10
C ILE A 155 14.85 6.46 9.87
N ARG A 156 15.01 5.21 10.29
CA ARG A 156 16.27 4.67 10.82
C ARG A 156 16.39 3.19 10.51
N ARG A 157 17.58 2.62 10.69
CA ARG A 157 17.76 1.16 10.71
C ARG A 157 17.84 0.63 12.13
N SER A 158 17.21 -0.52 12.36
CA SER A 158 17.30 -1.22 13.65
C SER A 158 18.71 -1.76 13.94
N GLY A 159 19.45 -2.12 12.89
CA GLY A 159 20.79 -2.70 12.92
C GLY A 159 21.92 -1.67 12.97
N TRP A 160 21.62 -0.37 12.98
CA TRP A 160 22.64 0.63 13.29
C TRP A 160 23.05 0.51 14.76
N ASN A 161 24.36 0.47 15.02
CA ASN A 161 24.95 0.50 16.36
C ASN A 161 24.83 1.89 17.02
N GLY A 162 23.61 2.44 17.09
CA GLY A 162 23.30 3.74 17.65
C GLY A 162 21.83 4.07 17.57
N LYS A 163 21.10 3.96 18.69
CA LYS A 163 19.66 4.28 18.82
C LYS A 163 19.30 5.74 18.49
N ASN A 164 20.30 6.58 18.26
CA ASN A 164 20.16 8.03 18.09
C ASN A 164 20.30 8.49 16.63
N LEU A 165 20.64 7.60 15.69
CA LEU A 165 20.76 7.93 14.28
C LEU A 165 19.41 7.86 13.58
N MET A 166 19.13 8.86 12.75
CA MET A 166 17.96 8.93 11.89
C MET A 166 18.25 9.72 10.64
N VAL A 167 17.44 9.47 9.62
CA VAL A 167 17.51 10.14 8.34
C VAL A 167 16.20 10.84 8.09
N PHE A 168 16.27 12.07 7.59
CA PHE A 168 15.13 12.78 7.04
C PHE A 168 15.51 13.48 5.75
N LYS A 169 14.52 13.60 4.86
CA LYS A 169 14.65 14.34 3.62
C LYS A 169 14.48 15.83 3.92
N GLN A 170 15.42 16.65 3.47
CA GLN A 170 15.28 18.09 3.59
C GLN A 170 14.22 18.60 2.60
N VAL A 171 13.46 19.59 3.04
CA VAL A 171 12.58 20.37 2.17
C VAL A 171 13.46 21.17 1.21
N PRO A 172 13.15 21.19 -0.10
CA PRO A 172 13.87 22.03 -1.03
C PRO A 172 13.91 23.47 -0.54
N ALA A 173 15.09 24.09 -0.62
CA ALA A 173 15.30 25.43 -0.09
C ALA A 173 16.05 26.29 -1.11
N TYR A 174 15.59 27.53 -1.26
CA TYR A 174 16.22 28.53 -2.09
C TYR A 174 16.78 29.62 -1.18
N ILE A 175 18.11 29.70 -1.11
CA ILE A 175 18.82 30.69 -0.31
C ILE A 175 19.21 31.84 -1.21
N GLU A 176 18.58 32.99 -0.98
CA GLU A 176 18.89 34.23 -1.70
C GLU A 176 20.29 34.74 -1.37
N GLY A 177 20.90 35.47 -2.31
CA GLY A 177 22.22 36.07 -2.17
C GLY A 177 22.37 37.00 -0.97
N SER A 178 21.28 37.61 -0.50
CA SER A 178 21.27 38.44 0.70
C SER A 178 21.55 37.66 2.00
N ILE A 179 21.29 36.34 1.99
CA ILE A 179 21.48 35.43 3.13
C ILE A 179 22.88 34.80 3.12
N ILE A 180 23.46 34.55 1.93
CA ILE A 180 24.73 33.82 1.76
C ILE A 180 25.89 34.41 2.58
N PRO A 181 26.11 35.74 2.66
CA PRO A 181 27.15 36.32 3.50
C PRO A 181 27.02 35.94 4.99
N LYS A 182 25.79 35.73 5.47
CA LYS A 182 25.45 35.43 6.87
C LYS A 182 25.53 33.94 7.20
N MET A 183 25.71 33.06 6.21
CA MET A 183 25.78 31.62 6.44
C MET A 183 27.07 31.25 7.19
N GLN A 184 26.93 30.57 8.33
CA GLN A 184 28.07 30.04 9.10
C GLN A 184 28.63 28.76 8.48
N SER A 185 27.86 28.08 7.63
CA SER A 185 28.21 26.81 7.00
C SER A 185 29.15 26.93 5.80
N LEU A 186 29.54 28.15 5.38
CA LEU A 186 30.40 28.40 4.23
C LEU A 186 31.61 29.28 4.58
N PRO A 187 32.81 28.95 4.07
CA PRO A 187 33.98 29.84 4.17
C PRO A 187 33.81 31.07 3.26
N GLN A 188 34.55 32.14 3.55
CA GLN A 188 34.44 33.40 2.79
C GLN A 188 34.71 33.22 1.29
N SER A 189 35.73 32.44 0.92
CA SER A 189 36.08 32.17 -0.48
C SER A 189 34.92 31.54 -1.27
N ALA A 190 34.14 30.65 -0.65
CA ALA A 190 32.97 30.05 -1.28
C ALA A 190 31.84 31.07 -1.47
N LYS A 191 31.60 31.92 -0.46
CA LYS A 191 30.61 33.00 -0.53
C LYS A 191 30.91 33.95 -1.69
N ASP A 192 32.17 34.35 -1.84
CA ASP A 192 32.62 35.25 -2.90
C ASP A 192 32.42 34.64 -4.29
N LEU A 193 32.71 33.35 -4.46
CA LEU A 193 32.50 32.64 -5.73
C LEU A 193 31.01 32.55 -6.10
N ILE A 194 30.14 32.23 -5.13
CA ILE A 194 28.70 32.13 -5.37
C ILE A 194 28.10 33.50 -5.70
N GLY A 195 28.50 34.54 -4.96
CA GLY A 195 28.03 35.91 -5.16
C GLY A 195 28.42 36.50 -6.52
N LYS A 196 29.59 36.13 -7.07
CA LYS A 196 30.00 36.48 -8.44
C LYS A 196 29.27 35.69 -9.53
N GLY A 197 28.65 34.57 -9.17
CA GLY A 197 27.82 33.76 -10.05
C GLY A 197 26.36 34.24 -10.04
N ASN A 198 25.42 33.29 -10.00
CA ASN A 198 24.00 33.61 -9.97
C ASN A 198 23.51 34.16 -8.62
N ASN A 199 24.38 34.22 -7.60
CA ASN A 199 24.10 34.80 -6.29
C ASN A 199 22.89 34.15 -5.56
N PHE A 200 22.77 32.82 -5.64
CA PHE A 200 21.81 32.03 -4.86
C PHE A 200 22.33 30.60 -4.63
N ILE A 201 21.73 29.87 -3.69
CA ILE A 201 21.93 28.42 -3.50
C ILE A 201 20.56 27.73 -3.53
N ALA A 202 20.41 26.73 -4.39
CA ALA A 202 19.20 25.91 -4.47
C ALA A 202 19.49 24.48 -4.01
N TYR A 203 18.92 24.08 -2.88
CA TYR A 203 18.95 22.71 -2.38
C TYR A 203 17.70 21.97 -2.87
N THR A 204 17.86 20.87 -3.61
CA THR A 204 16.74 20.18 -4.28
C THR A 204 16.55 18.74 -3.81
N SER A 205 17.64 18.02 -3.55
CA SER A 205 17.62 16.58 -3.28
C SER A 205 18.62 16.21 -2.19
N GLN A 206 18.39 16.69 -0.96
CA GLN A 206 19.26 16.40 0.17
C GLN A 206 18.56 15.57 1.24
N CYS A 207 19.29 14.59 1.76
CA CYS A 207 18.93 13.86 2.96
C CYS A 207 20.05 14.02 3.99
N LEU A 208 19.65 14.09 5.25
CA LEU A 208 20.53 14.37 6.35
C LEU A 208 20.46 13.20 7.33
N ILE A 209 21.62 12.68 7.74
CA ILE A 209 21.71 11.75 8.86
C ILE A 209 22.04 12.55 10.11
N TYR A 210 21.17 12.43 11.12
CA TYR A 210 21.25 13.18 12.36
C TYR A 210 21.44 12.26 13.54
N ASN A 211 22.40 12.59 14.40
CA ASN A 211 22.62 11.89 15.66
C ASN A 211 22.03 12.70 16.81
N ARG A 212 20.89 12.24 17.35
CA ARG A 212 20.23 12.88 18.50
C ARG A 212 21.06 12.94 19.78
N GLY A 213 22.02 12.05 19.94
CA GLY A 213 22.87 12.01 21.13
C GLY A 213 23.98 13.05 21.12
N THR A 214 24.42 13.47 19.93
CA THR A 214 25.54 14.42 19.78
C THR A 214 25.12 15.75 19.14
N GLY A 215 23.93 15.82 18.55
CA GLY A 215 23.48 16.96 17.75
C GLY A 215 24.16 17.05 16.38
N ARG A 216 24.99 16.07 16.01
CA ARG A 216 25.72 16.08 14.74
C ARG A 216 24.79 15.77 13.57
N ALA A 217 24.97 16.55 12.51
CA ALA A 217 24.20 16.47 11.28
C ALA A 217 25.19 16.31 10.11
N ASP A 218 25.11 15.18 9.39
CA ASP A 218 25.94 14.91 8.22
C ASP A 218 25.06 14.61 6.98
N SER A 219 25.68 14.65 5.80
CA SER A 219 25.00 14.20 4.57
C SER A 219 24.78 12.69 4.63
N TRP A 220 23.56 12.25 4.34
CA TRP A 220 23.28 10.83 4.18
C TRP A 220 23.44 10.41 2.73
N VAL A 221 24.33 9.44 2.50
CA VAL A 221 24.45 8.70 1.26
C VAL A 221 24.24 7.23 1.61
N PRO A 222 23.18 6.57 1.11
CA PRO A 222 22.90 5.18 1.45
C PRO A 222 24.04 4.29 0.93
N SER A 223 24.60 3.47 1.82
CA SER A 223 25.53 2.42 1.42
C SER A 223 24.82 1.28 0.71
N VAL A 224 25.54 0.40 0.02
CA VAL A 224 24.96 -0.81 -0.57
C VAL A 224 24.29 -1.68 0.51
N SER A 225 24.85 -1.72 1.72
CA SER A 225 24.26 -2.40 2.88
C SER A 225 22.96 -1.75 3.38
N ASP A 226 22.76 -0.46 3.13
CA ASP A 226 21.51 0.25 3.44
C ASP A 226 20.43 -0.05 2.38
N VAL A 227 20.84 -0.13 1.11
CA VAL A 227 19.95 -0.44 -0.03
C VAL A 227 19.35 -1.85 0.10
N PHE A 228 20.13 -2.83 0.53
CA PHE A 228 19.66 -4.22 0.71
C PHE A 228 19.07 -4.52 2.09
N ALA A 229 18.88 -3.49 2.93
CA ALA A 229 18.33 -3.67 4.24
C ALA A 229 16.79 -3.77 4.24
N GLU A 230 16.27 -4.64 5.11
CA GLU A 230 14.84 -4.85 5.35
C GLU A 230 14.42 -4.47 6.77
N ASP A 231 15.29 -3.75 7.48
CA ASP A 231 15.14 -3.42 8.89
C ASP A 231 14.94 -1.91 9.13
N TRP A 232 14.37 -1.22 8.14
CA TRP A 232 14.04 0.18 8.22
C TRP A 232 12.81 0.39 9.09
N GLU A 233 12.86 1.40 9.96
CA GLU A 233 11.79 1.76 10.89
C GLU A 233 11.47 3.24 10.74
N LEU A 234 10.22 3.60 11.02
CA LEU A 234 9.82 5.00 11.18
C LEU A 234 10.29 5.53 12.54
N VAL A 235 10.68 6.79 12.57
CA VAL A 235 10.94 7.52 13.81
C VAL A 235 9.81 8.50 14.05
N MET A 236 8.96 8.20 15.04
CA MET A 236 7.90 9.10 15.50
C MET A 236 8.37 9.86 16.74
N GLY A 237 7.95 11.13 16.84
CA GLY A 237 8.23 12.02 17.98
C GLY A 237 7.40 11.72 19.20
#